data_AF-A0A6V7HB42-F1
#
_entry.id   AF-A0A6V7HB42-F1
#
_cell.length_a   1.000
_cell.length_b   1.000
_cell.length_c   1.000
_cell.angle_alpha   90.00
_cell.angle_beta   90.00
_cell.angle_gamma   90.00
#
_symmetry.space_group_name_H-M   'P 1'
#
loop_
_entity.id
_entity.type
_entity.pdbx_description
1 polymer ?
#
loop_
_entity_poly.entity_id
_entity_poly.type
_entity_poly.pdbx_seq_one_letter_code
_entity_poly.pdbx_strand_id
1 'polypeptide(L)'
;MEVTIDDLQSARNAIAGGASRLEVCSMLSEGGLTPTIGFFKFISHMSLVPCYAMLRSRPGDFVYIKEEIEIMLSDLNVFKKSGVDGFVFGALTRDGEIDVKACQLILSAAQPLPVTFHRAFDQVNDPIKSLRTLIDLGFKRVLTSGQKDTAEEGLELIKKLVDEAQDKIIVMAGSGITKDNISKIHSQSGVKEFHASVRQRLETGRPVNKVKIGANENTFIMETDKKMVEAMVALVGPVTYEQRLSLVTFKPKRLYSKAEVVDYHSIMTAGFYSIVQVRMSQAMH
;
A
#
# COMPACT_ATOMS: atom_id res chain seq x y z
N MET A 1 9.60 -0.01 4.99
CA MET A 1 8.25 0.42 5.43
C MET A 1 7.38 0.66 4.21
N GLU A 2 6.17 0.08 4.17
CA GLU A 2 5.13 0.38 3.18
C GLU A 2 4.20 1.46 3.72
N VAL A 3 3.80 2.40 2.87
CA VAL A 3 2.81 3.44 3.21
C VAL A 3 1.62 3.34 2.25
N THR A 4 0.41 3.30 2.81
CA THR A 4 -0.83 3.32 2.02
C THR A 4 -1.25 4.76 1.70
N ILE A 5 -1.65 5.01 0.46
CA ILE A 5 -1.97 6.34 -0.07
C ILE A 5 -3.25 6.31 -0.93
N ASP A 6 -4.03 7.39 -0.90
CA ASP A 6 -5.23 7.60 -1.74
C ASP A 6 -5.26 8.96 -2.44
N ASP A 7 -4.19 9.76 -2.30
CA ASP A 7 -4.02 11.03 -3.01
C ASP A 7 -2.55 11.29 -3.43
N LEU A 8 -2.38 12.27 -4.32
CA LEU A 8 -1.08 12.58 -4.91
C LEU A 8 -0.08 13.17 -3.91
N GLN A 9 -0.55 14.02 -3.00
CA GLN A 9 0.33 14.68 -2.05
C GLN A 9 0.81 13.67 -1.00
N SER A 10 -0.06 12.75 -0.57
CA SER A 10 0.29 11.61 0.27
C SER A 10 1.39 10.74 -0.36
N ALA A 11 1.29 10.42 -1.65
CA ALA A 11 2.33 9.67 -2.35
C ALA A 11 3.68 10.41 -2.38
N ARG A 12 3.67 11.72 -2.65
CA ARG A 12 4.89 12.55 -2.60
C ARG A 12 5.50 12.58 -1.21
N ASN A 13 4.67 12.76 -0.19
CA ASN A 13 5.08 12.81 1.21
C ASN A 13 5.67 11.47 1.67
N ALA A 14 5.03 10.35 1.30
CA ALA A 14 5.52 9.01 1.59
C ALA A 14 6.89 8.75 0.94
N ILE A 15 7.04 9.03 -0.36
CA ILE A 15 8.32 8.85 -1.08
C ILE A 15 9.41 9.75 -0.48
N ALA A 16 9.11 11.04 -0.30
CA ALA A 16 10.06 11.99 0.26
C ALA A 16 10.43 11.66 1.71
N GLY A 17 9.53 11.00 2.44
CA GLY A 17 9.78 10.52 3.80
C GLY A 17 10.57 9.21 3.87
N GLY A 18 10.90 8.59 2.73
CA GLY A 18 11.69 7.37 2.67
C GLY A 18 10.89 6.06 2.73
N ALA A 19 9.58 6.11 2.47
CA ALA A 19 8.79 4.90 2.27
C ALA A 19 9.46 4.01 1.21
N SER A 20 9.50 2.70 1.48
CA SER A 20 10.19 1.73 0.62
C SER A 20 9.27 1.11 -0.44
N ARG A 21 7.95 1.30 -0.28
CA ARG A 21 6.89 0.81 -1.14
C ARG A 21 5.63 1.63 -0.89
N LEU A 22 4.82 1.84 -1.93
CA LEU A 22 3.50 2.42 -1.82
C LEU A 22 2.44 1.35 -2.05
N GLU A 23 1.43 1.32 -1.19
CA GLU A 23 0.15 0.68 -1.50
C GLU A 23 -0.82 1.77 -1.97
N VAL A 24 -1.24 1.68 -3.23
CA VAL A 24 -2.12 2.67 -3.87
C VAL A 24 -3.55 2.19 -3.76
N CYS A 25 -4.36 2.97 -3.06
CA CYS A 25 -5.76 2.69 -2.76
C CYS A 25 -6.65 3.83 -3.26
N SER A 26 -7.95 3.58 -3.24
CA SER A 26 -8.96 4.63 -3.06
C SER A 26 -9.67 4.45 -1.72
N MET A 27 -10.38 5.47 -1.25
CA MET A 27 -11.31 5.36 -0.12
C MET A 27 -10.71 4.69 1.14
N LEU A 28 -9.58 5.18 1.63
CA LEU A 28 -8.94 4.61 2.83
C LEU A 28 -9.80 4.70 4.09
N SER A 29 -10.78 5.61 4.14
CA SER A 29 -11.79 5.65 5.22
C SER A 29 -12.61 4.37 5.33
N GLU A 30 -12.71 3.60 4.25
CA GLU A 30 -13.41 2.32 4.17
C GLU A 30 -12.45 1.11 4.21
N GLY A 31 -11.20 1.33 4.65
CA GLY A 31 -10.16 0.31 4.69
C GLY A 31 -9.44 0.06 3.35
N GLY A 32 -9.62 0.96 2.37
CA GLY A 32 -8.97 0.88 1.07
C GLY A 32 -9.76 0.07 0.04
N LEU A 33 -9.96 0.66 -1.13
CA LEU A 33 -10.60 0.06 -2.31
C LEU A 33 -9.66 0.16 -3.51
N THR A 34 -10.02 -0.49 -4.61
CA THR A 34 -9.30 -0.41 -5.88
C THR A 34 -9.13 1.06 -6.30
N PRO A 35 -7.91 1.56 -6.60
CA PRO A 35 -7.69 2.94 -7.04
C PRO A 35 -8.23 3.17 -8.45
N THR A 36 -8.49 4.42 -8.83
CA THR A 36 -8.76 4.72 -10.24
C THR A 36 -7.49 4.53 -11.08
N ILE A 37 -7.65 4.06 -12.33
CA ILE A 37 -6.48 3.80 -13.18
C ILE A 37 -5.67 5.07 -13.49
N GLY A 38 -6.34 6.21 -13.66
CA GLY A 38 -5.67 7.49 -13.91
C GLY A 38 -4.76 7.89 -12.75
N PHE A 39 -5.25 7.74 -11.51
CA PHE A 39 -4.47 7.99 -10.31
C PHE A 39 -3.29 7.02 -10.22
N PHE A 40 -3.52 5.71 -10.31
CA PHE A 40 -2.46 4.71 -10.24
C PHE A 40 -1.37 4.94 -11.29
N LYS A 41 -1.77 5.18 -12.54
CA LYS A 41 -0.85 5.46 -13.64
C LYS A 41 0.03 6.65 -13.30
N PHE A 42 -0.54 7.76 -12.83
CA PHE A 42 0.26 8.92 -12.45
C PHE A 42 1.28 8.60 -11.34
N ILE A 43 0.83 7.93 -10.28
CA ILE A 43 1.70 7.53 -9.15
C ILE A 43 2.83 6.61 -9.61
N SER A 44 2.52 5.56 -10.38
CA SER A 44 3.53 4.62 -10.86
C SER A 44 4.58 5.33 -11.73
N HIS A 45 4.20 6.30 -12.56
CA HIS A 45 5.19 7.03 -13.38
C HIS A 45 6.12 7.94 -12.57
N MET A 46 5.60 8.59 -11.52
CA MET A 46 6.44 9.47 -10.68
C MET A 46 7.23 8.73 -9.60
N SER A 47 6.79 7.53 -9.21
CA SER A 47 7.36 6.81 -8.07
C SER A 47 8.66 6.10 -8.42
N LEU A 48 9.67 6.35 -7.59
CA LEU A 48 10.96 5.66 -7.60
C LEU A 48 10.96 4.38 -6.74
N VAL A 49 9.88 4.14 -5.99
CA VAL A 49 9.70 2.93 -5.19
C VAL A 49 8.56 2.08 -5.75
N PRO A 50 8.54 0.76 -5.48
CA PRO A 50 7.49 -0.11 -5.99
C PRO A 50 6.09 0.39 -5.60
N CYS A 51 5.15 0.33 -6.55
CA CYS A 51 3.75 0.69 -6.36
C CYS A 51 2.86 -0.55 -6.49
N TYR A 52 2.18 -0.89 -5.40
CA TYR A 52 1.22 -1.98 -5.37
C TYR A 52 -0.20 -1.42 -5.51
N ALA A 53 -1.06 -2.10 -6.28
CA ALA A 53 -2.45 -1.70 -6.41
C ALA A 53 -3.34 -2.57 -5.50
N MET A 54 -4.23 -1.92 -4.74
CA MET A 54 -5.33 -2.62 -4.06
C MET A 54 -6.29 -3.21 -5.09
N LEU A 55 -6.74 -4.44 -4.87
CA LEU A 55 -7.84 -5.10 -5.56
C LEU A 55 -8.93 -5.38 -4.53
N ARG A 56 -9.89 -4.45 -4.42
CA ARG A 56 -11.04 -4.56 -3.52
C ARG A 56 -12.17 -3.69 -4.07
N SER A 57 -13.19 -4.35 -4.62
CA SER A 57 -14.26 -3.70 -5.39
C SER A 57 -15.26 -2.91 -4.53
N ARG A 58 -15.42 -3.26 -3.25
CA ARG A 58 -16.39 -2.64 -2.34
C ARG A 58 -15.95 -2.69 -0.86
N PRO A 59 -16.52 -1.83 0.01
CA PRO A 59 -16.36 -1.94 1.45
C PRO A 59 -17.08 -3.18 2.03
N GLY A 60 -16.90 -3.39 3.34
CA GLY A 60 -17.51 -4.49 4.08
C GLY A 60 -16.66 -5.76 4.07
N ASP A 61 -17.33 -6.91 4.00
CA ASP A 61 -16.72 -8.23 4.03
C ASP A 61 -15.81 -8.54 2.84
N PHE A 62 -15.19 -9.72 2.88
CA PHE A 62 -14.31 -10.25 1.85
C PHE A 62 -14.90 -11.52 1.19
N VAL A 63 -16.22 -11.69 1.29
CA VAL A 63 -16.94 -12.83 0.69
C VAL A 63 -17.55 -12.36 -0.62
N TYR A 64 -16.81 -12.56 -1.70
CA TYR A 64 -17.17 -12.03 -3.00
C TYR A 64 -18.06 -12.99 -3.79
N ILE A 65 -19.02 -12.43 -4.53
CA ILE A 65 -19.67 -13.18 -5.60
C ILE A 65 -18.74 -13.31 -6.81
N LYS A 66 -19.06 -14.20 -7.73
CA LYS A 66 -18.23 -14.50 -8.90
C LYS A 66 -17.95 -13.24 -9.73
N GLU A 67 -18.98 -12.43 -9.94
CA GLU A 67 -18.93 -11.21 -10.76
C GLU A 67 -17.99 -10.16 -10.15
N GLU A 68 -17.88 -10.10 -8.81
CA GLU A 68 -16.95 -9.19 -8.13
C GLU A 68 -15.49 -9.62 -8.34
N ILE A 69 -15.22 -10.94 -8.37
CA ILE A 69 -13.90 -11.47 -8.74
C ILE A 69 -13.60 -11.17 -10.21
N GLU A 70 -14.57 -11.33 -11.12
CA GLU A 70 -14.41 -11.01 -12.54
C GLU A 70 -14.10 -9.52 -12.76
N ILE A 71 -14.75 -8.62 -12.00
CA ILE A 71 -14.42 -7.18 -11.99
C ILE A 71 -12.97 -6.96 -11.58
N MET A 72 -12.53 -7.55 -10.46
CA MET A 72 -11.15 -7.38 -9.98
C MET A 72 -10.11 -7.98 -10.93
N LEU A 73 -10.43 -9.07 -11.65
CA LEU A 73 -9.58 -9.61 -12.70
C LEU A 73 -9.45 -8.64 -13.89
N SER A 74 -10.52 -7.93 -14.25
CA SER A 74 -10.48 -6.88 -15.26
C SER A 74 -9.58 -5.73 -14.83
N ASP A 75 -9.75 -5.23 -13.60
CA ASP A 75 -8.92 -4.15 -13.02
C ASP A 75 -7.43 -4.54 -12.98
N LEU A 76 -7.13 -5.74 -12.49
CA LEU A 76 -5.79 -6.32 -12.45
C LEU A 76 -5.12 -6.26 -13.83
N ASN A 77 -5.82 -6.67 -14.89
CA ASN A 77 -5.28 -6.64 -16.25
C ASN A 77 -4.95 -5.22 -16.74
N VAL A 78 -5.75 -4.24 -16.35
CA VAL A 78 -5.52 -2.83 -16.68
C VAL A 78 -4.30 -2.28 -15.92
N PHE A 79 -4.15 -2.60 -14.63
CA PHE A 79 -2.98 -2.22 -13.85
C PHE A 79 -1.69 -2.86 -14.35
N LYS A 80 -1.71 -4.13 -14.76
CA LYS A 80 -0.53 -4.81 -15.37
C LYS A 80 -0.01 -4.05 -16.59
N LYS A 81 -0.92 -3.58 -17.46
CA LYS A 81 -0.57 -2.76 -18.64
C LYS A 81 -0.04 -1.37 -18.28
N SER A 82 -0.30 -0.91 -17.06
CA SER A 82 0.04 0.42 -16.57
C SER A 82 1.29 0.45 -15.67
N GLY A 83 2.02 -0.66 -15.57
CA GLY A 83 3.30 -0.72 -14.86
C GLY A 83 3.18 -0.84 -13.35
N VAL A 84 2.20 -1.62 -12.87
CA VAL A 84 2.11 -2.03 -11.46
C VAL A 84 3.24 -2.99 -11.07
N ASP A 85 3.76 -2.85 -9.85
CA ASP A 85 4.86 -3.68 -9.33
C ASP A 85 4.38 -4.86 -8.48
N GLY A 86 3.13 -4.83 -8.01
CA GLY A 86 2.48 -5.90 -7.26
C GLY A 86 1.03 -5.61 -6.91
N PHE A 87 0.34 -6.57 -6.33
CA PHE A 87 -1.06 -6.42 -5.96
C PHE A 87 -1.30 -6.68 -4.48
N VAL A 88 -2.37 -6.10 -3.97
CA VAL A 88 -2.90 -6.39 -2.63
C VAL A 88 -4.33 -6.87 -2.77
N PHE A 89 -4.66 -8.02 -2.21
CA PHE A 89 -5.97 -8.67 -2.37
C PHE A 89 -6.25 -9.58 -1.17
N GLY A 90 -7.51 -9.98 -0.96
CA GLY A 90 -7.81 -11.13 -0.13
C GLY A 90 -9.30 -11.47 -0.19
N ALA A 91 -9.61 -12.76 -0.19
CA ALA A 91 -10.98 -13.26 -0.24
C ALA A 91 -11.18 -14.37 0.79
N LEU A 92 -12.35 -14.39 1.39
CA LEU A 92 -12.76 -15.35 2.40
C LEU A 92 -14.03 -16.09 1.97
N THR A 93 -14.21 -17.28 2.51
CA THR A 93 -15.48 -17.99 2.49
C THR A 93 -16.39 -17.47 3.62
N ARG A 94 -17.68 -17.82 3.56
CA ARG A 94 -18.63 -17.51 4.66
C ARG A 94 -18.25 -18.17 5.99
N ASP A 95 -17.48 -19.24 5.93
CA ASP A 95 -17.02 -19.99 7.09
C ASP A 95 -15.71 -19.42 7.66
N GLY A 96 -15.30 -18.21 7.26
CA GLY A 96 -14.09 -17.56 7.77
C GLY A 96 -12.80 -18.27 7.37
N GLU A 97 -12.79 -18.96 6.24
CA GLU A 97 -11.58 -19.56 5.66
C GLU A 97 -11.12 -18.78 4.44
N ILE A 98 -9.86 -18.96 4.01
CA ILE A 98 -9.36 -18.38 2.77
C ILE A 98 -10.15 -18.96 1.57
N ASP A 99 -10.69 -18.11 0.70
CA ASP A 99 -11.27 -18.57 -0.56
C ASP A 99 -10.14 -18.93 -1.54
N VAL A 100 -9.75 -20.19 -1.49
CA VAL A 100 -8.67 -20.76 -2.32
C VAL A 100 -8.94 -20.56 -3.80
N LYS A 101 -10.20 -20.71 -4.25
CA LYS A 101 -10.53 -20.61 -5.68
C LYS A 101 -10.38 -19.18 -6.18
N ALA A 102 -10.94 -18.21 -5.45
CA ALA A 102 -10.79 -16.80 -5.78
C ALA A 102 -9.32 -16.36 -5.75
N CYS A 103 -8.57 -16.79 -4.73
CA CYS A 103 -7.15 -16.48 -4.61
C CYS A 103 -6.33 -17.06 -5.77
N GLN A 104 -6.57 -18.30 -6.19
CA GLN A 104 -5.88 -18.92 -7.33
C GLN A 104 -6.11 -18.16 -8.63
N LEU A 105 -7.33 -17.68 -8.88
CA LEU A 105 -7.66 -16.89 -10.07
C LEU A 105 -6.84 -15.59 -10.11
N ILE A 106 -6.85 -14.84 -9.00
CA ILE A 106 -6.11 -13.57 -8.89
C ILE A 106 -4.59 -13.81 -9.00
N LEU A 107 -4.05 -14.79 -8.27
CA LEU A 107 -2.62 -15.10 -8.29
C LEU A 107 -2.15 -15.52 -9.69
N SER A 108 -2.93 -16.35 -10.39
CA SER A 108 -2.62 -16.78 -11.75
C SER A 108 -2.60 -15.59 -12.72
N ALA A 109 -3.59 -14.69 -12.62
CA ALA A 109 -3.64 -13.49 -13.44
C ALA A 109 -2.51 -12.49 -13.10
N ALA A 110 -2.12 -12.41 -11.84
CA ALA A 110 -1.09 -11.49 -11.36
C ALA A 110 0.33 -11.84 -11.85
N GLN A 111 0.63 -13.11 -12.14
CA GLN A 111 1.96 -13.56 -12.54
C GLN A 111 2.60 -12.70 -13.64
N PRO A 112 3.90 -12.36 -13.55
CA PRO A 112 4.86 -12.79 -12.53
C PRO A 112 4.90 -11.89 -11.27
N LEU A 113 3.91 -11.01 -11.10
CA LEU A 113 3.97 -9.98 -10.06
C LEU A 113 3.62 -10.54 -8.67
N PRO A 114 4.29 -10.08 -7.61
CA PRO A 114 4.00 -10.47 -6.24
C PRO A 114 2.62 -10.00 -5.79
N VAL A 115 1.96 -10.80 -4.95
CA VAL A 115 0.68 -10.45 -4.31
C VAL A 115 0.81 -10.53 -2.79
N THR A 116 0.26 -9.53 -2.11
CA THR A 116 0.09 -9.46 -0.65
C THR A 116 -1.35 -9.82 -0.30
N PHE A 117 -1.54 -10.77 0.63
CA PHE A 117 -2.85 -11.03 1.21
C PHE A 117 -3.15 -9.97 2.29
N HIS A 118 -4.20 -9.17 2.12
CA HIS A 118 -4.48 -8.04 3.01
C HIS A 118 -5.17 -8.45 4.33
N ARG A 119 -5.65 -7.45 5.09
CA ARG A 119 -6.30 -7.61 6.41
C ARG A 119 -7.59 -8.43 6.45
N ALA A 120 -8.09 -8.95 5.33
CA ALA A 120 -9.00 -10.10 5.37
C ALA A 120 -8.44 -11.24 6.25
N PHE A 121 -7.12 -11.36 6.34
CA PHE A 121 -6.48 -12.34 7.23
C PHE A 121 -6.90 -12.17 8.70
N ASP A 122 -7.16 -10.94 9.13
CA ASP A 122 -7.56 -10.67 10.51
C ASP A 122 -8.99 -11.17 10.84
N GLN A 123 -9.76 -11.63 9.84
CA GLN A 123 -11.12 -12.15 9.99
C GLN A 123 -11.23 -13.68 9.78
N VAL A 124 -10.11 -14.39 9.65
CA VAL A 124 -10.14 -15.86 9.52
C VAL A 124 -10.38 -16.55 10.86
N ASN A 125 -10.95 -17.75 10.83
CA ASN A 125 -11.21 -18.53 12.05
C ASN A 125 -9.95 -19.18 12.63
N ASP A 126 -9.08 -19.73 11.77
CA ASP A 126 -7.82 -20.35 12.17
C ASP A 126 -6.65 -19.66 11.44
N PRO A 127 -5.93 -18.74 12.12
CA PRO A 127 -4.86 -17.97 11.49
C PRO A 127 -3.64 -18.84 11.12
N ILE A 128 -3.35 -19.91 11.86
CA ILE A 128 -2.19 -20.77 11.56
C ILE A 128 -2.47 -21.63 10.33
N LYS A 129 -3.66 -22.25 10.26
CA LYS A 129 -4.11 -22.98 9.06
C LYS A 129 -4.16 -22.02 7.86
N SER A 130 -4.71 -20.83 8.04
CA SER A 130 -4.82 -19.84 6.95
C SER A 130 -3.46 -19.39 6.44
N LEU A 131 -2.48 -19.17 7.32
CA LEU A 131 -1.11 -18.83 6.91
C LEU A 131 -0.49 -19.93 6.03
N ARG A 132 -0.65 -21.20 6.41
CA ARG A 132 -0.18 -22.34 5.61
C ARG A 132 -0.84 -22.38 4.23
N THR A 133 -2.15 -22.16 4.17
CA THR A 133 -2.88 -22.03 2.89
C THR A 133 -2.30 -20.90 2.03
N LEU A 134 -2.00 -19.73 2.59
CA LEU A 134 -1.40 -18.62 1.84
C LEU A 134 0.01 -18.94 1.32
N ILE A 135 0.81 -19.67 2.10
CA ILE A 135 2.12 -20.18 1.69
C ILE A 135 1.98 -21.13 0.49
N ASP A 136 1.08 -22.11 0.58
CA ASP A 136 0.85 -23.10 -0.48
C ASP A 136 0.34 -22.46 -1.78
N LEU A 137 -0.47 -21.41 -1.65
CA LEU A 137 -0.95 -20.62 -2.79
C LEU A 137 0.16 -19.75 -3.43
N GLY A 138 1.22 -19.45 -2.68
CA GLY A 138 2.35 -18.67 -3.17
C GLY A 138 2.23 -17.15 -2.99
N PHE A 139 1.41 -16.67 -2.05
CA PHE A 139 1.43 -15.27 -1.65
C PHE A 139 2.81 -14.89 -1.13
N LYS A 140 3.26 -13.67 -1.42
CA LYS A 140 4.58 -13.19 -0.97
C LYS A 140 4.54 -12.54 0.40
N ARG A 141 3.40 -11.96 0.74
CA ARG A 141 3.18 -11.25 2.00
C ARG A 141 1.79 -11.52 2.54
N VAL A 142 1.64 -11.45 3.86
CA VAL A 142 0.35 -11.32 4.54
C VAL A 142 0.40 -10.08 5.44
N LEU A 143 -0.59 -9.20 5.29
CA LEU A 143 -0.78 -8.01 6.13
C LEU A 143 -1.77 -8.34 7.24
N THR A 144 -1.37 -8.13 8.49
CA THR A 144 -2.18 -8.51 9.66
C THR A 144 -1.94 -7.57 10.84
N SER A 145 -2.97 -7.39 11.66
CA SER A 145 -2.90 -6.80 12.99
C SER A 145 -2.87 -7.86 14.10
N GLY A 146 -2.71 -9.13 13.76
CA GLY A 146 -2.79 -10.24 14.70
C GLY A 146 -4.21 -10.45 15.24
N GLN A 147 -5.24 -10.26 14.40
CA GLN A 147 -6.66 -10.42 14.78
C GLN A 147 -7.10 -9.54 15.95
N LYS A 148 -6.50 -8.34 16.06
CA LYS A 148 -6.85 -7.29 17.02
C LYS A 148 -7.05 -5.95 16.32
N ASP A 149 -7.54 -4.94 17.03
CA ASP A 149 -7.76 -3.62 16.45
C ASP A 149 -6.43 -2.99 16.01
N THR A 150 -5.37 -3.20 16.78
CA THR A 150 -4.00 -2.76 16.45
C THR A 150 -3.00 -3.91 16.45
N ALA A 151 -1.92 -3.78 15.67
CA ALA A 151 -0.83 -4.76 15.65
C ALA A 151 -0.13 -4.92 17.00
N GLU A 152 -0.08 -3.86 17.81
CA GLU A 152 0.53 -3.92 19.14
C GLU A 152 -0.29 -4.81 20.09
N GLU A 153 -1.62 -4.80 20.00
CA GLU A 153 -2.49 -5.69 20.75
C GLU A 153 -2.41 -7.14 20.25
N GLY A 154 -2.25 -7.34 18.94
CA GLY A 154 -2.15 -8.66 18.31
C GLY A 154 -0.75 -9.28 18.33
N LEU A 155 0.20 -8.67 19.05
CA LEU A 155 1.62 -8.98 18.99
C LEU A 155 1.95 -10.45 19.25
N GLU A 156 1.25 -11.09 20.19
CA GLU A 156 1.45 -12.51 20.48
C GLU A 156 1.11 -13.41 19.29
N LEU A 157 0.04 -13.11 18.56
CA LEU A 157 -0.33 -13.86 17.37
C LEU A 157 0.63 -13.54 16.22
N ILE A 158 1.00 -12.27 16.02
CA ILE A 158 1.97 -11.87 15.00
C ILE A 158 3.29 -12.63 15.18
N LYS A 159 3.79 -12.73 16.42
CA LYS A 159 4.99 -13.51 16.73
C LYS A 159 4.85 -14.97 16.31
N LYS A 160 3.75 -15.63 16.68
CA LYS A 160 3.48 -17.03 16.28
C LYS A 160 3.44 -17.19 14.76
N LEU A 161 2.86 -16.21 14.05
CA LEU A 161 2.79 -16.22 12.59
C LEU A 161 4.18 -16.06 11.95
N VAL A 162 5.03 -15.20 12.50
CA VAL A 162 6.42 -15.05 12.06
C VAL A 162 7.20 -16.35 12.27
N ASP A 163 7.05 -16.99 13.43
CA ASP A 163 7.70 -18.27 13.75
C ASP A 163 7.25 -19.39 12.80
N GLU A 164 5.96 -19.47 12.48
CA GLU A 164 5.38 -20.46 11.56
C GLU A 164 5.76 -20.19 10.09
N ALA A 165 5.90 -18.92 9.70
CA ALA A 165 6.16 -18.55 8.30
C ALA A 165 7.52 -19.04 7.79
N GLN A 166 8.54 -19.15 8.66
CA GLN A 166 9.88 -19.68 8.35
C GLN A 166 10.45 -19.20 6.98
N ASP A 167 10.36 -17.89 6.73
CA ASP A 167 10.77 -17.20 5.49
C ASP A 167 10.00 -17.59 4.20
N LYS A 168 8.99 -18.47 4.26
CA LYS A 168 8.17 -18.88 3.10
C LYS A 168 7.18 -17.80 2.66
N ILE A 169 6.73 -16.98 3.59
CA ILE A 169 5.88 -15.81 3.38
C ILE A 169 6.32 -14.71 4.35
N ILE A 170 6.25 -13.45 3.92
CA ILE A 170 6.57 -12.32 4.79
C ILE A 170 5.31 -11.93 5.58
N VAL A 171 5.39 -12.01 6.91
CA VAL A 171 4.37 -11.44 7.80
C VAL A 171 4.66 -9.95 7.97
N MET A 172 3.72 -9.11 7.53
CA MET A 172 3.79 -7.66 7.58
C MET A 172 2.81 -7.13 8.62
N ALA A 173 3.32 -6.46 9.65
CA ALA A 173 2.47 -5.87 10.68
C ALA A 173 1.81 -4.58 10.18
N GLY A 174 0.50 -4.44 10.43
CA GLY A 174 -0.25 -3.23 10.10
C GLY A 174 -1.45 -3.01 11.03
N SER A 175 -2.10 -1.85 10.87
CA SER A 175 -3.09 -1.28 11.81
C SER A 175 -2.45 -0.72 13.09
N GLY A 176 -2.58 0.60 13.28
CA GLY A 176 -2.10 1.28 14.49
C GLY A 176 -0.58 1.34 14.64
N ILE A 177 0.20 1.16 13.57
CA ILE A 177 1.66 1.33 13.62
C ILE A 177 2.00 2.81 13.74
N THR A 178 2.76 3.18 14.76
CA THR A 178 3.20 4.54 15.06
C THR A 178 4.69 4.57 15.36
N LYS A 179 5.30 5.76 15.42
CA LYS A 179 6.69 5.91 15.87
C LYS A 179 6.95 5.37 17.28
N ASP A 180 5.92 5.34 18.13
CA ASP A 180 6.08 5.01 19.55
C ASP A 180 6.02 3.49 19.78
N ASN A 181 5.36 2.74 18.90
CA ASN A 181 5.21 1.28 19.04
C ASN A 181 6.01 0.45 18.02
N ILE A 182 6.48 1.02 16.92
CA ILE A 182 7.11 0.26 15.83
C ILE A 182 8.34 -0.54 16.29
N SER A 183 9.19 0.02 17.14
CA SER A 183 10.38 -0.66 17.68
C SER A 183 10.01 -1.81 18.63
N LYS A 184 8.95 -1.63 19.43
CA LYS A 184 8.42 -2.69 20.30
C LYS A 184 7.86 -3.84 19.45
N ILE A 185 7.04 -3.52 18.44
CA ILE A 185 6.48 -4.53 17.55
C ILE A 185 7.60 -5.31 16.84
N HIS A 186 8.60 -4.61 16.30
CA HIS A 186 9.76 -5.23 15.68
C HIS A 186 10.48 -6.20 16.62
N SER A 187 10.91 -5.71 17.78
CA SER A 187 11.74 -6.48 18.72
C SER A 187 11.01 -7.68 19.33
N GLN A 188 9.70 -7.60 19.53
CA GLN A 188 8.93 -8.66 20.19
C GLN A 188 8.32 -9.69 19.24
N SER A 189 7.99 -9.30 18.00
CA SER A 189 7.40 -10.22 17.01
C SER A 189 8.36 -10.70 15.94
N GLY A 190 9.47 -10.00 15.71
CA GLY A 190 10.43 -10.34 14.65
C GLY A 190 10.00 -9.93 13.23
N VAL A 191 8.88 -9.23 13.07
CA VAL A 191 8.46 -8.72 11.74
C VAL A 191 9.51 -7.77 11.16
N LYS A 192 9.76 -7.90 9.85
CA LYS A 192 10.73 -7.08 9.10
C LYS A 192 10.06 -6.04 8.22
N GLU A 193 8.78 -6.23 7.89
CA GLU A 193 7.99 -5.31 7.09
C GLU A 193 6.83 -4.74 7.91
N PHE A 194 6.58 -3.45 7.71
CA PHE A 194 5.53 -2.68 8.38
C PHE A 194 4.71 -1.93 7.35
N HIS A 195 3.41 -1.86 7.60
CA HIS A 195 2.43 -1.13 6.83
C HIS A 195 1.77 -0.05 7.70
N ALA A 196 1.73 1.19 7.21
CA ALA A 196 1.08 2.29 7.92
C ALA A 196 0.42 3.30 6.97
N SER A 197 -0.60 4.01 7.46
CA SER A 197 -1.23 5.11 6.73
C SER A 197 -0.57 6.46 7.00
N VAL A 198 -0.08 6.66 8.24
CA VAL A 198 0.69 7.84 8.67
C VAL A 198 0.01 9.16 8.30
N ARG A 199 -1.31 9.26 8.51
CA ARG A 199 -2.12 10.40 8.03
C ARG A 199 -2.31 11.49 9.09
N GLN A 200 -2.36 12.73 8.65
CA GLN A 200 -2.76 13.91 9.40
C GLN A 200 -4.02 14.53 8.79
N ARG A 201 -4.81 15.19 9.63
CA ARG A 201 -6.00 15.94 9.23
C ARG A 201 -5.61 17.36 8.86
N LEU A 202 -5.97 17.79 7.65
CA LEU A 202 -5.77 19.15 7.15
C LEU A 202 -7.13 19.80 6.90
N GLU A 203 -7.43 20.89 7.60
CA GLU A 203 -8.68 21.62 7.42
C GLU A 203 -8.69 22.34 6.05
N THR A 204 -9.74 22.15 5.25
CA THR A 204 -9.86 22.67 3.88
C THR A 204 -10.79 23.88 3.75
N GLY A 205 -11.04 24.58 4.86
CA GLY A 205 -12.04 25.64 4.92
C GLY A 205 -13.47 25.09 4.84
N ARG A 206 -14.45 25.90 5.26
CA ARG A 206 -15.86 25.49 5.22
C ARG A 206 -16.48 25.89 3.88
N PRO A 207 -17.24 25.00 3.23
CA PRO A 207 -18.06 25.42 2.10
C PRO A 207 -18.99 26.57 2.53
N VAL A 208 -19.28 27.48 1.60
CA VAL A 208 -20.12 28.66 1.83
C VAL A 208 -21.52 28.25 2.33
N ASN A 209 -21.98 27.06 1.96
CA ASN A 209 -23.23 26.46 2.43
C ASN A 209 -22.97 25.20 3.28
N LYS A 210 -23.97 24.78 4.06
CA LYS A 210 -23.90 23.62 4.96
C LYS A 210 -24.29 22.28 4.30
N VAL A 211 -24.25 22.20 2.98
CA VAL A 211 -24.65 20.97 2.27
C VAL A 211 -23.62 19.88 2.54
N LYS A 212 -24.11 18.73 3.00
CA LYS A 212 -23.29 17.53 3.18
C LYS A 212 -23.23 16.75 1.87
N ILE A 213 -22.04 16.31 1.48
CA ILE A 213 -21.86 15.38 0.35
C ILE A 213 -21.39 14.05 0.95
N GLY A 214 -22.15 12.98 0.74
CA GLY A 214 -21.88 11.69 1.38
C GLY A 214 -22.08 11.71 2.90
N ALA A 215 -21.44 10.77 3.59
CA ALA A 215 -21.61 10.57 5.03
C ALA A 215 -20.73 11.50 5.90
N ASN A 216 -19.66 12.06 5.34
CA ASN A 216 -18.64 12.83 6.08
C ASN A 216 -18.78 14.34 5.92
N GLU A 217 -18.17 15.09 6.84
CA GLU A 217 -18.06 16.55 6.72
C GLU A 217 -16.96 16.93 5.71
N ASN A 218 -17.29 17.77 4.73
CA ASN A 218 -16.35 18.25 3.69
C ASN A 218 -15.48 19.41 4.19
N THR A 219 -14.95 19.30 5.41
CA THR A 219 -14.20 20.36 6.09
C THR A 219 -12.72 20.07 6.18
N PHE A 220 -12.30 18.85 5.86
CA PHE A 220 -10.91 18.43 5.94
C PHE A 220 -10.57 17.41 4.86
N ILE A 221 -9.27 17.26 4.64
CA ILE A 221 -8.68 16.12 3.94
C ILE A 221 -7.73 15.40 4.89
N MET A 222 -7.47 14.13 4.59
CA MET A 222 -6.49 13.32 5.29
C MET A 222 -5.30 13.10 4.36
N GLU A 223 -4.12 13.53 4.77
CA GLU A 223 -2.90 13.47 3.96
C GLU A 223 -1.80 12.75 4.75
N THR A 224 -0.92 11.99 4.10
CA THR A 224 0.26 11.40 4.75
C THR A 224 1.17 12.50 5.30
N ASP A 225 1.56 12.42 6.57
CA ASP A 225 2.55 13.30 7.19
C ASP A 225 3.97 12.84 6.84
N LYS A 226 4.64 13.61 5.98
CA LYS A 226 6.02 13.36 5.56
C LYS A 226 6.98 13.18 6.75
N LYS A 227 6.93 14.07 7.76
CA LYS A 227 7.90 14.06 8.87
C LYS A 227 7.70 12.81 9.73
N MET A 228 6.46 12.38 9.89
CA MET A 228 6.16 11.15 10.61
C MET A 228 6.64 9.92 9.85
N VAL A 229 6.52 9.89 8.51
CA VAL A 229 7.13 8.83 7.69
C VAL A 229 8.65 8.81 7.88
N GLU A 230 9.33 9.96 7.81
CA GLU A 230 10.80 10.05 8.04
C GLU A 230 11.19 9.48 9.41
N ALA A 231 10.45 9.86 10.46
CA ALA A 231 10.69 9.39 11.83
C ALA A 231 10.51 7.87 11.95
N MET A 232 9.44 7.32 11.38
CA MET A 232 9.17 5.87 11.45
C MET A 232 10.18 5.05 10.63
N VAL A 233 10.55 5.52 9.44
CA VAL A 233 11.57 4.88 8.59
C VAL A 233 12.92 4.84 9.31
N ALA A 234 13.30 5.91 10.03
CA ALA A 234 14.55 5.94 10.79
C ALA A 234 14.60 4.88 11.92
N LEU A 235 13.44 4.52 12.51
CA LEU A 235 13.36 3.56 13.62
C LEU A 235 13.46 2.09 13.19
N VAL A 236 13.03 1.76 11.98
CA VAL A 236 13.11 0.38 11.44
C VAL A 236 14.40 0.09 10.69
N GLY A 237 15.25 1.10 10.53
CA GLY A 237 16.53 1.02 9.82
C GLY A 237 16.38 1.22 8.30
N PRO A 238 17.45 1.70 7.62
CA PRO A 238 17.41 1.93 6.19
C PRO A 238 17.33 0.61 5.43
N VAL A 239 16.55 0.59 4.34
CA VAL A 239 16.67 -0.45 3.32
C VAL A 239 18.08 -0.39 2.76
N THR A 240 18.86 -1.46 2.93
CA THR A 240 20.23 -1.52 2.44
C THR A 240 20.26 -1.35 0.91
N TYR A 241 21.39 -0.89 0.37
CA TYR A 241 21.54 -0.73 -1.08
C TYR A 241 21.25 -2.04 -1.84
N GLU A 242 21.68 -3.19 -1.28
CA GLU A 242 21.41 -4.53 -1.83
C GLU A 242 19.92 -4.89 -1.78
N GLN A 243 19.22 -4.54 -0.69
CA GLN A 243 17.77 -4.71 -0.60
C GLN A 243 17.02 -3.80 -1.60
N ARG A 244 17.55 -2.59 -1.89
CA ARG A 244 16.99 -1.76 -2.97
C ARG A 244 17.22 -2.40 -4.34
N LEU A 245 18.39 -2.98 -4.59
CA LEU A 245 18.67 -3.67 -5.86
C LEU A 245 17.81 -4.93 -6.06
N SER A 246 17.49 -5.68 -4.99
CA SER A 246 16.60 -6.85 -5.09
C SER A 246 15.12 -6.47 -5.23
N LEU A 247 14.71 -5.32 -4.69
CA LEU A 247 13.37 -4.74 -4.91
C LEU A 247 13.25 -4.08 -6.29
N VAL A 248 14.37 -3.61 -6.86
CA VAL A 248 14.43 -2.96 -8.15
C VAL A 248 14.96 -3.97 -9.16
N THR A 249 14.06 -4.78 -9.72
CA THR A 249 14.28 -5.15 -11.12
C THR A 249 14.20 -3.85 -11.89
N PHE A 250 15.36 -3.24 -12.19
CA PHE A 250 15.46 -1.99 -12.93
C PHE A 250 15.01 -2.28 -14.37
N LYS A 251 13.71 -2.47 -14.58
CA LYS A 251 13.12 -2.25 -15.89
C LYS A 251 13.11 -0.74 -16.04
N PRO A 252 13.86 -0.16 -16.99
CA PRO A 252 13.63 1.23 -17.33
C PRO A 252 12.13 1.36 -17.62
N LYS A 253 11.38 2.04 -16.74
CA LYS A 253 9.98 2.37 -16.99
C LYS A 253 10.01 3.08 -18.34
N ARG A 254 9.34 2.50 -19.34
CA ARG A 254 9.27 3.05 -20.69
C ARG A 254 8.91 4.52 -20.54
N LEU A 255 9.88 5.41 -20.74
CA LEU A 255 9.57 6.80 -21.03
C LEU A 255 8.70 6.73 -22.28
N TYR A 256 7.46 7.20 -22.13
CA TYR A 256 6.53 7.31 -23.23
C TYR A 256 7.25 7.87 -24.47
N SER A 257 6.85 7.40 -25.65
CA SER A 257 7.32 8.03 -26.89
C SER A 257 7.04 9.53 -26.81
N LYS A 258 7.89 10.38 -27.42
CA LYS A 258 7.73 11.84 -27.40
C LYS A 258 6.30 12.31 -27.73
N ALA A 259 5.49 11.52 -28.44
CA ALA A 259 4.10 11.82 -28.79
C ALA A 259 3.10 11.68 -27.61
N GLU A 260 3.35 10.84 -26.60
CA GLU A 260 2.49 10.66 -25.43
C GLU A 260 2.95 11.49 -24.21
N VAL A 261 4.18 12.03 -24.26
CA VAL A 261 4.79 12.88 -23.22
C VAL A 261 4.36 14.36 -23.32
N VAL A 262 3.78 14.78 -24.45
CA VAL A 262 3.54 16.20 -24.77
C VAL A 262 2.59 16.88 -23.77
N ASP A 263 1.77 16.13 -23.02
CA ASP A 263 0.77 16.72 -22.12
C ASP A 263 1.18 16.71 -20.63
N TYR A 264 2.16 15.89 -20.22
CA TYR A 264 2.57 15.81 -18.79
C TYR A 264 3.84 16.59 -18.48
N HIS A 265 4.72 16.80 -19.46
CA HIS A 265 5.96 17.55 -19.24
C HIS A 265 5.71 19.04 -19.00
N SER A 266 4.73 19.63 -19.70
CA SER A 266 4.27 21.03 -19.52
C SER A 266 3.78 21.31 -18.10
N ILE A 267 3.07 20.34 -17.49
CA ILE A 267 2.55 20.43 -16.11
C ILE A 267 3.67 20.30 -15.07
N MET A 268 4.65 19.43 -15.31
CA MET A 268 5.76 19.19 -14.36
C MET A 268 6.83 20.30 -14.39
N THR A 269 7.07 20.94 -15.54
CA THR A 269 8.05 22.04 -15.65
C THR A 269 7.63 23.32 -14.91
N ALA A 270 6.33 23.53 -14.66
CA ALA A 270 5.88 24.71 -13.91
C ALA A 270 6.21 24.64 -12.40
N GLY A 271 6.41 23.44 -11.84
CA GLY A 271 6.71 23.24 -10.42
C GLY A 271 8.18 22.92 -10.10
N PHE A 272 8.92 22.31 -11.04
CA PHE A 272 10.30 21.87 -10.78
C PHE A 272 11.35 22.98 -10.90
N TYR A 273 11.09 24.03 -11.69
CA TYR A 273 12.06 25.11 -11.88
C TYR A 273 12.29 25.97 -10.61
N SER A 274 11.36 25.99 -9.64
CA SER A 274 11.59 26.76 -8.40
C SER A 274 12.49 26.04 -7.38
N ILE A 275 12.56 24.71 -7.41
CA ILE A 275 13.31 23.94 -6.40
C ILE A 275 14.80 23.83 -6.77
N VAL A 276 15.13 23.80 -8.06
CA VAL A 276 16.53 23.70 -8.52
C VAL A 276 17.23 25.07 -8.47
N GLN A 277 16.53 26.19 -8.70
CA GLN A 277 17.14 27.52 -8.62
C GLN A 277 17.48 27.96 -7.19
N VAL A 278 16.69 27.59 -6.18
CA VAL A 278 16.95 27.97 -4.78
C VAL A 278 18.19 27.28 -4.21
N ARG A 279 18.54 26.07 -4.70
CA ARG A 279 19.77 25.38 -4.26
C ARG A 279 21.04 25.84 -4.96
N MET A 280 20.96 26.47 -6.14
CA MET A 280 22.14 27.02 -6.81
C MET A 280 22.48 28.45 -6.38
N SER A 281 21.53 29.23 -5.86
CA SER A 281 21.81 30.58 -5.33
C SER A 281 22.40 30.57 -3.91
N GLN A 282 22.18 29.51 -3.13
CA GLN A 282 22.74 29.37 -1.76
C GLN A 282 24.12 28.68 -1.71
N ALA A 283 24.65 28.24 -2.86
CA ALA A 283 25.99 27.68 -2.97
C ALA A 283 27.02 28.67 -3.59
N MET A 284 26.61 29.91 -3.87
CA MET A 284 27.47 30.95 -4.44
C MET A 284 27.48 32.28 -3.65
N HIS A 285 27.05 32.26 -2.38
CA HIS A 285 27.25 33.36 -1.43
C HIS A 285 27.74 32.85 -0.09
#